data_AF-A0A2E6Z9B9-F1
#
_entry.id   AF-A0A2E6Z9B9-F1
#
_cell.length_a   1.000
_cell.length_b   1.000
_cell.length_c   1.000
_cell.angle_alpha   90.00
_cell.angle_beta   90.00
_cell.angle_gamma   90.00
#
_symmetry.space_group_name_H-M   'P 1'
#
loop_
_entity.id
_entity.type
_entity.pdbx_description
1 polymer ?
#
loop_
_entity_poly.entity_id
_entity_poly.type
_entity_poly.pdbx_seq_one_letter_code
_entity_poly.pdbx_strand_id
1 'polypeptide(L)'
;MTTIRILALPLLLISSAMLTACGGSDSDTADNTGGTGNGDTVTLSASVVQPTVCNTTVAASTAELVVYDNNWAIKSRHKADSNGNISARIPKTELVNLSFIGTSGSGASRRISIDTFTQHPVGDIGVYTIPGVSNQGCECQTTTVAIISDVNTLTYGAQLSGHNVYTAAYYSGVSSNVVLFNNVEICRSTGGQWPVLYANTHRDEQFEAAGYLSEYNPADPLTLVLDQTPISYSANFDPSSTFSSVVHNFANAHISHSRVSPSANIQLFDDLPGLAAISLRANDSYTDYYDDVRVRVGRMQRHSVAPPYSTTLNVDLPQADGPLQLMQGVMNWLNSASTSYDLSAVSDFETFSIGLLTTLVDGSIYTQTFYGPKRGTIPDNPLPDDYGVEALLDEENISIFASMYRYGEQQTYQQYLQSKTAASKMPSNERLLGNRSQFNSIFIDINQ
;
A
#
# COMPACT_ATOMS: atom_id res chain seq x y z
N MET A 1 -28.12 -11.31 -14.48
CA MET A 1 -26.86 -10.76 -13.96
C MET A 1 -26.25 -11.80 -13.06
N THR A 2 -25.31 -12.55 -13.58
CA THR A 2 -24.56 -13.59 -12.88
C THR A 2 -23.66 -12.86 -11.90
N THR A 3 -23.91 -13.03 -10.61
CA THR A 3 -23.09 -12.52 -9.51
C THR A 3 -21.61 -12.71 -9.86
N ILE A 4 -20.79 -11.67 -9.67
CA ILE A 4 -19.33 -11.76 -9.77
C ILE A 4 -18.89 -12.72 -8.65
N ARG A 5 -18.92 -14.02 -8.97
CA ARG A 5 -18.75 -15.17 -8.07
C ARG A 5 -17.29 -15.50 -7.77
N ILE A 6 -16.38 -14.56 -8.04
CA ILE A 6 -14.97 -14.88 -8.32
C ILE A 6 -14.07 -14.12 -7.36
N LEU A 7 -14.22 -14.48 -6.09
CA LEU A 7 -13.17 -14.44 -5.06
C LEU A 7 -13.57 -15.20 -3.78
N ALA A 8 -14.81 -15.71 -3.71
CA ALA A 8 -15.23 -16.75 -2.78
C ALA A 8 -16.18 -17.69 -3.51
N LEU A 9 -15.75 -18.92 -3.81
CA LEU A 9 -16.58 -20.13 -3.79
C LEU A 9 -15.72 -21.31 -4.31
N PRO A 10 -15.25 -22.21 -3.43
CA PRO A 10 -14.84 -23.54 -3.82
C PRO A 10 -16.10 -24.35 -4.14
N LEU A 11 -16.04 -25.10 -5.25
CA LEU A 11 -17.04 -26.09 -5.64
C LEU A 11 -17.22 -27.13 -4.52
N LEU A 12 -18.34 -27.06 -3.79
CA LEU A 12 -18.91 -28.20 -3.08
C LEU A 12 -19.87 -28.94 -4.02
N LEU A 13 -19.38 -29.97 -4.69
CA LEU A 13 -20.21 -31.11 -5.10
C LEU A 13 -19.49 -32.39 -4.67
N ILE A 14 -19.82 -32.80 -3.44
CA ILE A 14 -19.57 -34.12 -2.90
C ILE A 14 -20.39 -35.11 -3.75
N SER A 15 -19.75 -35.86 -4.63
CA SER A 15 -20.27 -37.15 -5.07
C SER A 15 -19.51 -38.25 -4.35
N SER A 16 -20.16 -38.72 -3.29
CA SER A 16 -19.90 -39.96 -2.60
C SER A 16 -19.66 -41.10 -3.59
N ALA A 17 -18.42 -41.57 -3.68
CA ALA A 17 -18.12 -42.91 -4.16
C ALA A 17 -17.20 -43.56 -3.13
N MET A 18 -17.83 -44.30 -2.21
CA MET A 18 -17.16 -45.34 -1.46
C MET A 18 -16.58 -46.34 -2.44
N LEU A 19 -15.26 -46.49 -2.44
CA LEU A 19 -14.60 -47.73 -2.83
C LEU A 19 -13.58 -48.07 -1.75
N THR A 20 -14.04 -48.85 -0.80
CA THR A 20 -13.22 -49.74 0.00
C THR A 20 -12.46 -50.68 -0.93
N ALA A 21 -11.13 -50.67 -0.86
CA ALA A 21 -10.31 -51.81 -1.24
C ALA A 21 -9.32 -52.09 -0.11
N CYS A 22 -9.55 -53.23 0.53
CA CYS A 22 -8.69 -53.87 1.51
C CYS A 22 -7.72 -54.81 0.77
N GLY A 23 -6.48 -54.94 1.27
CA GLY A 23 -5.53 -55.99 0.88
C GLY A 23 -4.26 -55.42 0.23
N GLY A 24 -3.04 -55.73 0.68
CA GLY A 24 -2.62 -56.75 1.63
C GLY A 24 -1.13 -56.64 1.96
N SER A 25 -0.79 -57.33 3.06
CA SER A 25 0.53 -57.64 3.63
C SER A 25 1.52 -58.26 2.64
N ASP A 26 2.80 -57.86 2.70
CA ASP A 26 3.88 -58.80 3.07
C ASP A 26 5.24 -58.11 3.35
N SER A 27 6.05 -58.89 4.06
CA SER A 27 7.15 -58.60 4.98
C SER A 27 8.55 -58.41 4.38
N ASP A 28 9.40 -57.77 5.18
CA ASP A 28 10.85 -57.90 5.33
C ASP A 28 11.77 -57.65 4.12
N THR A 29 12.53 -56.55 4.16
CA THR A 29 13.98 -56.62 4.48
C THR A 29 14.54 -55.23 4.78
N ALA A 30 15.36 -55.14 5.82
CA ALA A 30 16.10 -53.95 6.17
C ALA A 30 17.20 -53.67 5.14
N ASP A 31 17.18 -52.50 4.53
CA ASP A 31 18.37 -51.88 3.95
C ASP A 31 18.56 -50.49 4.56
N ASN A 32 19.42 -50.46 5.58
CA ASN A 32 20.04 -49.25 6.08
C ASN A 32 21.01 -48.73 5.00
N THR A 33 20.49 -47.98 4.05
CA THR A 33 21.30 -47.04 3.27
C THR A 33 20.80 -45.64 3.56
N GLY A 34 21.47 -45.01 4.54
CA GLY A 34 21.37 -43.58 4.80
C GLY A 34 21.85 -42.82 3.57
N GLY A 35 20.96 -42.64 2.60
CA GLY A 35 21.08 -41.63 1.57
C GLY A 35 20.77 -40.28 2.23
N THR A 36 21.80 -39.59 2.69
CA THR A 36 21.72 -38.15 2.89
C THR A 36 21.52 -37.52 1.51
N GLY A 37 20.26 -37.48 1.07
CA GLY A 37 19.83 -36.57 0.03
C GLY A 37 20.08 -35.17 0.57
N ASN A 38 21.26 -34.64 0.30
CA ASN A 38 21.60 -33.25 0.54
C ASN A 38 20.79 -32.44 -0.48
N GLY A 39 19.49 -32.33 -0.24
CA GLY A 39 18.64 -31.41 -0.96
C GLY A 39 19.21 -30.03 -0.66
N ASP A 40 19.83 -29.42 -1.66
CA ASP A 40 20.38 -28.08 -1.56
C ASP A 40 19.20 -27.19 -1.11
N THR A 41 19.22 -26.75 0.16
CA THR A 41 18.19 -25.85 0.70
C THR A 41 18.75 -24.45 0.78
N VAL A 42 17.89 -23.48 0.51
CA VAL A 42 18.17 -22.05 0.66
C VAL A 42 17.31 -21.51 1.79
N THR A 43 17.82 -20.48 2.47
CA THR A 43 17.06 -19.81 3.54
C THR A 43 16.30 -18.65 2.94
N LEU A 44 14.98 -18.69 3.09
CA LEU A 44 14.09 -17.58 2.84
C LEU A 44 13.91 -16.82 4.15
N SER A 45 14.16 -15.50 4.12
CA SER A 45 14.10 -14.66 5.32
C SER A 45 13.25 -13.41 5.10
N ALA A 46 12.54 -12.99 6.15
CA ALA A 46 11.80 -11.73 6.15
C ALA A 46 11.78 -11.13 7.56
N SER A 47 11.70 -9.80 7.66
CA SER A 47 11.37 -9.09 8.89
C SER A 47 9.96 -8.54 8.76
N VAL A 48 9.08 -8.86 9.69
CA VAL A 48 7.67 -8.44 9.66
C VAL A 48 7.41 -7.50 10.82
N VAL A 49 6.93 -6.30 10.47
CA VAL A 49 6.73 -5.20 11.41
C VAL A 49 5.32 -4.64 11.32
N GLN A 50 4.88 -4.03 12.40
CA GLN A 50 3.66 -3.23 12.45
C GLN A 50 4.03 -1.78 12.78
N PRO A 51 3.47 -0.79 12.07
CA PRO A 51 3.70 0.61 12.39
C PRO A 51 3.03 0.97 13.72
N THR A 52 3.57 1.98 14.40
CA THR A 52 2.98 2.52 15.63
C THR A 52 2.40 3.91 15.39
N VAL A 53 1.53 4.36 16.31
CA VAL A 53 0.96 5.73 16.30
C VAL A 53 2.01 6.84 16.47
N CYS A 54 3.20 6.51 16.97
CA CYS A 54 4.32 7.44 17.10
C CYS A 54 5.37 7.29 15.99
N ASN A 55 4.98 6.72 14.84
CA ASN A 55 5.82 6.56 13.65
C ASN A 55 7.10 5.75 13.88
N THR A 56 7.04 4.78 14.78
CA THR A 56 8.04 3.72 14.92
C THR A 56 7.47 2.40 14.41
N THR A 57 8.21 1.32 14.57
CA THR A 57 7.75 -0.03 14.26
C THR A 57 7.92 -0.95 15.45
N VAL A 58 7.03 -1.93 15.56
CA VAL A 58 7.12 -3.05 16.51
C VAL A 58 7.13 -4.37 15.74
N ALA A 59 7.71 -5.40 16.34
CA ALA A 59 7.72 -6.75 15.79
C ALA A 59 6.29 -7.30 15.64
N ALA A 60 5.96 -7.81 14.46
CA ALA A 60 4.67 -8.45 14.21
C ALA A 60 4.78 -9.97 14.37
N SER A 61 4.83 -10.44 15.63
CA SER A 61 4.99 -11.87 15.95
C SER A 61 3.79 -12.75 15.59
N THR A 62 2.64 -12.15 15.24
CA THR A 62 1.44 -12.86 14.75
C THR A 62 1.46 -13.09 13.24
N ALA A 63 2.45 -12.55 12.53
CA ALA A 63 2.55 -12.70 11.08
C ALA A 63 2.94 -14.12 10.68
N GLU A 64 2.46 -14.53 9.52
CA GLU A 64 2.73 -15.83 8.92
C GLU A 64 3.16 -15.67 7.46
N LEU A 65 4.12 -16.48 7.05
CA LEU A 65 4.48 -16.68 5.66
C LEU A 65 4.00 -18.07 5.22
N VAL A 66 3.25 -18.10 4.12
CA VAL A 66 2.86 -19.34 3.44
C VAL A 66 3.65 -19.46 2.15
N VAL A 67 4.25 -20.62 1.90
CA VAL A 67 4.98 -20.93 0.68
C VAL A 67 4.21 -21.99 -0.10
N TYR A 68 3.97 -21.72 -1.38
CA TYR A 68 3.22 -22.59 -2.29
C TYR A 68 4.13 -23.23 -3.33
N ASP A 69 3.64 -24.30 -3.96
CA ASP A 69 4.21 -24.82 -5.20
C ASP A 69 3.67 -24.08 -6.42
N ASN A 70 4.02 -24.57 -7.62
CA ASN A 70 3.58 -23.98 -8.89
C ASN A 70 2.09 -24.18 -9.17
N ASN A 71 1.44 -25.14 -8.50
CA ASN A 71 0.01 -25.41 -8.57
C ASN A 71 -0.76 -24.72 -7.43
N TRP A 72 -0.11 -23.83 -6.70
CA TRP A 72 -0.68 -23.13 -5.54
C TRP A 72 -1.05 -24.03 -4.36
N ALA A 73 -0.52 -25.26 -4.30
CA ALA A 73 -0.66 -26.10 -3.11
C ALA A 73 0.32 -25.63 -2.02
N ILE A 74 -0.14 -25.60 -0.76
CA ILE A 74 0.69 -25.20 0.39
C ILE A 74 1.83 -26.21 0.57
N LYS A 75 3.08 -25.75 0.45
CA LYS A 75 4.28 -26.55 0.77
C LYS A 75 4.67 -26.42 2.23
N SER A 76 4.59 -25.21 2.78
CA SER A 76 5.00 -24.94 4.15
C SER A 76 4.45 -23.62 4.68
N ARG A 77 4.37 -23.51 5.99
CA ARG A 77 3.89 -22.35 6.73
C ARG A 77 4.91 -21.99 7.81
N HIS A 78 5.20 -20.70 7.98
CA HIS A 78 6.24 -20.21 8.90
C HIS A 78 5.74 -18.99 9.65
N LYS A 79 5.70 -19.07 10.99
CA LYS A 79 5.32 -17.93 11.83
C LYS A 79 6.53 -17.07 12.13
N ALA A 80 6.30 -15.78 12.30
CA ALA A 80 7.30 -14.86 12.81
C ALA A 80 7.69 -15.21 14.25
N ASP A 81 8.97 -15.02 14.61
CA ASP A 81 9.45 -15.12 15.97
C ASP A 81 9.04 -13.90 16.82
N SER A 82 9.48 -13.85 18.08
CA SER A 82 9.19 -12.72 18.99
C SER A 82 9.78 -11.38 18.52
N ASN A 83 10.74 -11.41 17.60
CA ASN A 83 11.36 -10.23 17.01
C ASN A 83 10.76 -9.90 15.62
N GLY A 84 9.71 -10.62 15.20
CA GLY A 84 9.07 -10.41 13.90
C GLY A 84 9.83 -11.06 12.74
N ASN A 85 10.85 -11.87 13.00
CA ASN A 85 11.64 -12.48 11.93
C ASN A 85 11.06 -13.82 11.51
N ILE A 86 11.07 -14.07 10.20
CA ILE A 86 10.74 -15.36 9.60
C ILE A 86 12.01 -15.91 8.95
N SER A 87 12.34 -17.17 9.24
CA SER A 87 13.44 -17.90 8.61
C SER A 87 12.98 -19.31 8.23
N ALA A 88 12.84 -19.55 6.93
CA ALA A 88 12.35 -20.80 6.38
C ALA A 88 13.43 -21.47 5.52
N ARG A 89 13.74 -22.74 5.79
CA ARG A 89 14.55 -23.55 4.86
C ARG A 89 13.66 -24.15 3.80
N ILE A 90 13.86 -23.75 2.55
CA ILE A 90 13.09 -24.27 1.41
C ILE A 90 14.03 -24.92 0.40
N PRO A 91 13.55 -25.89 -0.41
CA PRO A 91 14.33 -26.45 -1.49
C PRO A 91 14.86 -25.34 -2.41
N LYS A 92 16.10 -25.46 -2.86
CA LYS A 92 16.69 -24.52 -3.81
C LYS A 92 15.93 -24.57 -5.13
N THR A 93 15.07 -23.59 -5.30
CA THR A 93 14.43 -23.22 -6.55
C THR A 93 14.81 -21.77 -6.85
N GLU A 94 14.73 -21.38 -8.12
CA GLU A 94 14.99 -19.98 -8.48
C GLU A 94 13.86 -19.06 -7.97
N LEU A 95 12.62 -19.55 -8.01
CA LEU A 95 11.41 -18.79 -7.72
C LEU A 95 10.44 -19.60 -6.83
N VAL A 96 9.64 -18.91 -6.04
CA VAL A 96 8.55 -19.48 -5.22
C VAL A 96 7.32 -18.58 -5.22
N ASN A 97 6.15 -19.19 -5.09
CA ASN A 97 4.91 -18.47 -4.79
C ASN A 97 4.78 -18.34 -3.27
N LEU A 98 4.42 -17.16 -2.76
CA LEU A 98 4.31 -16.93 -1.33
C LEU A 98 3.19 -15.94 -0.96
N SER A 99 2.68 -16.05 0.26
CA SER A 99 1.78 -15.07 0.86
C SER A 99 2.28 -14.66 2.23
N PHE A 100 2.29 -13.35 2.50
CA PHE A 100 2.39 -12.83 3.86
C PHE A 100 0.99 -12.59 4.41
N ILE A 101 0.72 -13.17 5.58
CA ILE A 101 -0.54 -13.01 6.30
C ILE A 101 -0.26 -12.22 7.56
N GLY A 102 -0.96 -11.10 7.70
CA GLY A 102 -0.92 -10.22 8.85
C GLY A 102 -2.26 -10.20 9.56
N THR A 103 -2.22 -10.24 10.90
CA THR A 103 -3.41 -10.01 11.73
C THR A 103 -3.10 -8.94 12.76
N SER A 104 -3.98 -7.95 12.86
CA SER A 104 -3.89 -6.89 13.87
C SER A 104 -5.26 -6.57 14.48
N GLY A 105 -5.28 -6.02 15.69
CA GLY A 105 -6.52 -5.72 16.42
C GLY A 105 -7.25 -6.96 16.93
N SER A 106 -8.48 -6.77 17.42
CA SER A 106 -9.34 -7.84 17.94
C SER A 106 -10.82 -7.50 17.80
N GLY A 107 -11.71 -8.51 17.78
CA GLY A 107 -13.15 -8.31 17.58
C GLY A 107 -13.46 -7.55 16.29
N ALA A 108 -14.40 -6.61 16.32
CA ALA A 108 -14.75 -5.77 15.17
C ALA A 108 -13.62 -4.82 14.71
N SER A 109 -12.55 -4.66 15.50
CA SER A 109 -11.36 -3.91 15.07
C SER A 109 -10.29 -4.81 14.45
N ARG A 110 -10.56 -6.12 14.32
CA ARG A 110 -9.64 -7.09 13.73
C ARG A 110 -9.45 -6.77 12.25
N ARG A 111 -8.20 -6.79 11.82
CA ARG A 111 -7.79 -6.63 10.42
C ARG A 111 -7.01 -7.86 10.02
N ILE A 112 -7.40 -8.47 8.91
CA ILE A 112 -6.69 -9.59 8.29
C ILE A 112 -6.22 -9.11 6.94
N SER A 113 -4.93 -9.27 6.67
CA SER A 113 -4.32 -8.83 5.42
C SER A 113 -3.48 -9.91 4.80
N ILE A 114 -3.58 -10.06 3.49
CA ILE A 114 -2.78 -11.02 2.74
C ILE A 114 -2.14 -10.30 1.57
N ASP A 115 -0.82 -10.37 1.47
CA ASP A 115 -0.12 -10.01 0.23
C ASP A 115 0.52 -11.25 -0.38
N THR A 116 0.04 -11.61 -1.56
CA THR A 116 0.47 -12.79 -2.33
C THR A 116 1.36 -12.38 -3.48
N PHE A 117 2.49 -13.05 -3.63
CA PHE A 117 3.48 -12.83 -4.67
C PHE A 117 3.68 -14.12 -5.43
N THR A 118 3.45 -14.09 -6.74
CA THR A 118 3.91 -15.19 -7.59
C THR A 118 5.38 -15.02 -7.95
N GLN A 119 6.07 -16.11 -8.28
CA GLN A 119 7.41 -16.08 -8.86
C GLN A 119 8.41 -15.20 -8.08
N HIS A 120 8.39 -15.27 -6.75
CA HIS A 120 9.30 -14.49 -5.91
C HIS A 120 10.69 -15.13 -5.88
N PRO A 121 11.78 -14.36 -6.10
CA PRO A 121 13.14 -14.87 -5.92
C PRO A 121 13.34 -15.43 -4.51
N VAL A 122 13.99 -16.59 -4.41
CA VAL A 122 14.30 -17.15 -3.11
C VAL A 122 15.46 -16.39 -2.45
N GLY A 123 15.31 -16.07 -1.17
CA GLY A 123 16.33 -15.39 -0.37
C GLY A 123 15.70 -14.43 0.63
N ASP A 124 16.33 -13.28 0.79
CA ASP A 124 15.82 -12.23 1.65
C ASP A 124 14.70 -11.43 0.96
N ILE A 125 13.52 -11.40 1.58
CA ILE A 125 12.33 -10.71 1.09
C ILE A 125 12.24 -9.28 1.66
N GLY A 126 13.11 -8.93 2.61
CA GLY A 126 13.18 -7.61 3.20
C GLY A 126 12.18 -7.40 4.34
N VAL A 127 11.72 -6.15 4.49
CA VAL A 127 10.82 -5.74 5.57
C VAL A 127 9.39 -5.71 5.05
N TYR A 128 8.55 -6.58 5.59
CA TYR A 128 7.11 -6.59 5.34
C TYR A 128 6.39 -5.82 6.45
N THR A 129 5.45 -4.95 6.08
CA THR A 129 4.68 -4.15 7.03
C THR A 129 3.22 -4.58 7.01
N ILE A 130 2.73 -5.12 8.12
CA ILE A 130 1.31 -5.49 8.25
C ILE A 130 0.47 -4.23 8.48
N PRO A 131 -0.79 -4.20 8.00
CA PRO A 131 -1.68 -3.06 8.18
C PRO A 131 -2.21 -2.94 9.60
N GLY A 132 -2.71 -1.75 9.90
CA GLY A 132 -3.11 -1.32 11.23
C GLY A 132 -1.96 -0.69 11.99
N VAL A 133 -2.28 -0.02 13.09
CA VAL A 133 -1.29 0.66 13.94
C VAL A 133 -1.34 0.14 15.36
N SER A 134 -0.18 0.04 15.98
CA SER A 134 -0.02 -0.28 17.40
C SER A 134 0.19 0.98 18.24
N ASN A 135 -0.30 0.98 19.47
CA ASN A 135 0.04 1.99 20.47
C ASN A 135 1.25 1.61 21.34
N GLN A 136 1.83 0.43 21.11
CA GLN A 136 2.92 -0.10 21.91
C GLN A 136 4.16 0.81 21.83
N GLY A 137 4.69 1.17 23.01
CA GLY A 137 5.89 2.00 23.13
C GLY A 137 5.68 3.48 22.84
N CYS A 138 4.44 3.93 22.62
CA CYS A 138 4.10 5.31 22.36
C CYS A 138 3.48 6.00 23.59
N GLU A 139 3.83 7.27 23.78
CA GLU A 139 3.18 8.21 24.68
C GLU A 139 2.39 9.22 23.84
N CYS A 140 1.10 9.39 24.10
CA CYS A 140 0.24 10.30 23.37
C CYS A 140 -0.39 11.35 24.29
N GLN A 141 -0.60 12.55 23.75
CA GLN A 141 -1.26 13.67 24.40
C GLN A 141 -2.25 14.31 23.43
N THR A 142 -3.39 14.77 23.94
CA THR A 142 -4.42 15.41 23.13
C THR A 142 -4.44 16.91 23.39
N THR A 143 -4.42 17.71 22.33
CA THR A 143 -4.45 19.17 22.44
C THR A 143 -5.31 19.81 21.35
N THR A 144 -5.45 21.14 21.40
CA THR A 144 -5.97 21.96 20.32
C THR A 144 -4.81 22.67 19.63
N VAL A 145 -4.80 22.63 18.30
CA VAL A 145 -3.81 23.33 17.46
C VAL A 145 -4.52 24.43 16.67
N ALA A 146 -4.14 25.68 16.90
CA ALA A 146 -4.51 26.80 16.07
C ALA A 146 -3.54 26.98 14.92
N ILE A 147 -4.04 27.11 13.70
CA ILE A 147 -3.28 27.44 12.50
C ILE A 147 -3.62 28.86 12.10
N ILE A 148 -2.61 29.72 12.03
CA ILE A 148 -2.74 31.14 11.73
C ILE A 148 -1.99 31.44 10.44
N SER A 149 -2.62 32.17 9.52
CA SER A 149 -1.94 32.71 8.34
C SER A 149 -1.93 34.23 8.40
N ASP A 150 -0.74 34.83 8.25
CA ASP A 150 -0.60 36.28 8.14
C ASP A 150 -0.62 36.76 6.69
N VAL A 151 -0.49 35.83 5.74
CA VAL A 151 -0.39 36.12 4.31
C VAL A 151 -1.68 35.85 3.55
N ASN A 152 -2.55 34.97 4.07
CA ASN A 152 -3.74 34.51 3.36
C ASN A 152 -4.98 34.37 4.24
N THR A 153 -6.13 34.44 3.58
CA THR A 153 -7.37 33.88 4.12
C THR A 153 -7.31 32.36 3.99
N LEU A 154 -7.76 31.63 5.01
CA LEU A 154 -7.89 30.17 5.06
C LEU A 154 -9.33 29.77 4.69
N THR A 155 -9.78 30.18 3.51
CA THR A 155 -11.16 29.97 3.00
C THR A 155 -11.50 28.48 2.92
N TYR A 156 -10.57 27.69 2.41
CA TYR A 156 -10.70 26.24 2.25
C TYR A 156 -10.04 25.45 3.38
N GLY A 157 -9.62 26.15 4.42
CA GLY A 157 -8.94 25.61 5.60
C GLY A 157 -7.45 25.43 5.44
N ALA A 158 -6.89 24.57 6.28
CA ALA A 158 -5.48 24.19 6.29
C ALA A 158 -5.36 22.67 6.38
N GLN A 159 -4.22 22.13 5.96
CA GLN A 159 -3.84 20.76 6.28
C GLN A 159 -2.90 20.79 7.49
N LEU A 160 -3.09 19.87 8.44
CA LEU A 160 -2.21 19.63 9.56
C LEU A 160 -1.56 18.24 9.42
N SER A 161 -0.28 18.13 9.71
CA SER A 161 0.50 16.90 9.64
C SER A 161 1.38 16.74 10.88
N GLY A 162 1.88 15.52 11.13
CA GLY A 162 2.68 15.19 12.32
C GLY A 162 1.86 14.79 13.56
N HIS A 163 0.56 14.56 13.41
CA HIS A 163 -0.34 14.07 14.46
C HIS A 163 -0.85 12.65 14.16
N ASN A 164 -1.48 12.00 15.14
CA ASN A 164 -2.10 10.70 14.96
C ASN A 164 -3.40 10.81 14.13
N VAL A 165 -3.29 10.50 12.84
CA VAL A 165 -4.40 10.53 11.88
C VAL A 165 -5.52 9.50 12.14
N TYR A 166 -5.29 8.53 13.03
CA TYR A 166 -6.30 7.54 13.42
C TYR A 166 -7.25 8.05 14.51
N THR A 167 -6.98 9.24 15.05
CA THR A 167 -7.89 9.94 15.96
C THR A 167 -8.58 11.08 15.22
N ALA A 168 -9.88 11.25 15.45
CA ALA A 168 -10.63 12.30 14.82
C ALA A 168 -10.24 13.67 15.40
N ALA A 169 -9.58 14.50 14.58
CA ALA A 169 -9.41 15.91 14.85
C ALA A 169 -10.64 16.69 14.34
N TYR A 170 -11.18 17.59 15.16
CA TYR A 170 -12.33 18.41 14.77
C TYR A 170 -11.87 19.76 14.24
N TYR A 171 -12.25 20.03 12.99
CA TYR A 171 -11.98 21.28 12.29
C TYR A 171 -13.03 22.34 12.62
N SER A 172 -12.60 23.55 12.96
CA SER A 172 -13.47 24.72 13.05
C SER A 172 -12.76 26.00 12.59
N GLY A 173 -13.34 26.70 11.61
CA GLY A 173 -12.89 28.05 11.24
C GLY A 173 -13.32 29.06 12.32
N VAL A 174 -12.37 29.85 12.80
CA VAL A 174 -12.63 30.87 13.85
C VAL A 174 -12.73 32.26 13.23
N SER A 175 -11.83 32.56 12.31
CA SER A 175 -11.82 33.79 11.52
C SER A 175 -11.35 33.46 10.10
N SER A 176 -11.34 34.47 9.23
CA SER A 176 -10.84 34.35 7.86
C SER A 176 -9.40 33.84 7.79
N ASN A 177 -8.58 34.03 8.82
CA ASN A 177 -7.16 33.68 8.81
C ASN A 177 -6.74 32.72 9.93
N VAL A 178 -7.71 32.18 10.69
CA VAL A 178 -7.46 31.27 11.82
C VAL A 178 -8.38 30.05 11.75
N VAL A 179 -7.75 28.88 11.80
CA VAL A 179 -8.42 27.57 11.87
C VAL A 179 -8.00 26.87 13.16
N LEU A 180 -8.94 26.20 13.83
CA LEU A 180 -8.65 25.31 14.95
C LEU A 180 -8.82 23.85 14.56
N PHE A 181 -7.86 23.03 14.99
CA PHE A 181 -7.95 21.58 15.07
C PHE A 181 -8.07 21.22 16.54
N ASN A 182 -9.25 20.76 16.97
CA ASN A 182 -9.49 20.29 18.33
C ASN A 182 -9.28 18.77 18.41
N ASN A 183 -8.95 18.27 19.59
CA ASN A 183 -8.71 16.85 19.85
C ASN A 183 -7.59 16.25 18.97
N VAL A 184 -6.55 17.03 18.70
CA VAL A 184 -5.36 16.56 17.98
C VAL A 184 -4.55 15.68 18.93
N GLU A 185 -4.52 14.37 18.67
CA GLU A 185 -3.63 13.47 19.40
C GLU A 185 -2.24 13.50 18.76
N ILE A 186 -1.23 13.80 19.57
CA ILE A 186 0.17 13.85 19.18
C ILE A 186 0.88 12.76 19.96
N CYS A 187 1.64 11.91 19.26
CA CYS A 187 2.31 10.76 19.86
C CYS A 187 3.82 10.81 19.63
N ARG A 188 4.58 10.34 20.61
CA ARG A 188 6.04 10.14 20.54
C ARG A 188 6.42 8.75 21.06
N SER A 189 7.61 8.29 20.74
CA SER A 189 8.19 7.14 21.44
C SER A 189 8.42 7.48 22.92
N THR A 190 8.34 6.48 23.80
CA THR A 190 8.56 6.66 25.24
C THR A 190 9.91 7.33 25.49
N GLY A 191 9.91 8.50 26.15
CA GLY A 191 11.12 9.31 26.38
C GLY A 191 11.74 9.98 25.13
N GLY A 192 11.08 9.91 23.98
CA GLY A 192 11.50 10.53 22.72
C GLY A 192 11.14 12.02 22.63
N GLN A 193 11.43 12.61 21.47
CA GLN A 193 11.00 13.98 21.14
C GLN A 193 9.58 13.97 20.58
N TRP A 194 8.82 15.04 20.84
CA TRP A 194 7.54 15.26 20.17
C TRP A 194 7.76 15.46 18.66
N PRO A 195 6.85 14.97 17.81
CA PRO A 195 7.00 15.11 16.37
C PRO A 195 6.89 16.57 15.94
N VAL A 196 7.57 16.94 14.86
CA VAL A 196 7.34 18.24 14.23
C VAL A 196 5.93 18.26 13.64
N LEU A 197 5.15 19.28 13.99
CA LEU A 197 3.88 19.56 13.33
C LEU A 197 4.14 20.41 12.10
N TYR A 198 3.49 20.07 10.99
CA TYR A 198 3.56 20.85 9.75
C TYR A 198 2.16 21.27 9.35
N ALA A 199 2.03 22.45 8.75
CA ALA A 199 0.79 22.85 8.13
C ALA A 199 1.02 23.61 6.84
N ASN A 200 0.00 23.59 5.98
CA ASN A 200 -0.09 24.45 4.82
C ASN A 200 -1.52 24.85 4.53
N THR A 201 -1.66 25.91 3.73
CA THR A 201 -2.94 26.28 3.13
C THR A 201 -3.51 25.12 2.33
N HIS A 202 -4.82 24.90 2.46
CA HIS A 202 -5.50 23.82 1.78
C HIS A 202 -5.83 24.19 0.31
N ARG A 203 -6.48 23.28 -0.41
CA ARG A 203 -6.80 23.36 -1.85
C ARG A 203 -7.30 24.74 -2.31
N ASP A 204 -6.84 25.17 -3.49
CA ASP A 204 -7.34 26.32 -4.27
C ASP A 204 -7.23 27.70 -3.58
N GLU A 205 -6.37 27.83 -2.57
CA GLU A 205 -6.02 29.15 -2.04
C GLU A 205 -5.18 29.96 -3.05
N GLN A 206 -5.42 31.27 -3.10
CA GLN A 206 -4.78 32.16 -4.08
C GLN A 206 -3.26 32.23 -3.92
N PHE A 207 -2.76 32.05 -2.70
CA PHE A 207 -1.33 31.95 -2.43
C PHE A 207 -1.08 30.77 -1.49
N GLU A 208 0.00 30.03 -1.73
CA GLU A 208 0.36 28.94 -0.85
C GLU A 208 1.21 29.45 0.31
N ALA A 209 0.89 28.99 1.52
CA ALA A 209 1.71 29.24 2.69
C ALA A 209 1.87 27.95 3.50
N ALA A 210 3.01 27.80 4.16
CA ALA A 210 3.30 26.67 5.03
C ALA A 210 3.95 27.14 6.33
N GLY A 211 4.00 26.26 7.32
CA GLY A 211 4.59 26.51 8.62
C GLY A 211 4.91 25.20 9.34
N TYR A 212 5.72 25.29 10.40
CA TYR A 212 6.02 24.14 11.25
C TYR A 212 6.13 24.54 12.73
N LEU A 213 6.02 23.55 13.62
CA LEU A 213 6.22 23.69 15.05
C LEU A 213 6.99 22.47 15.59
N SER A 214 8.21 22.68 16.09
CA SER A 214 9.12 21.60 16.52
C SER A 214 9.48 21.62 18.01
N GLU A 215 9.16 22.69 18.74
CA GLU A 215 9.41 22.85 20.18
C GLU A 215 8.13 23.30 20.87
N TYR A 216 7.46 22.38 21.55
CA TYR A 216 6.18 22.64 22.20
C TYR A 216 5.91 21.66 23.35
N ASN A 217 4.96 22.03 24.20
CA ASN A 217 4.40 21.16 25.21
C ASN A 217 2.96 20.79 24.80
N PRO A 218 2.65 19.52 24.45
CA PRO A 218 1.30 19.14 24.02
C PRO A 218 0.28 19.15 25.15
N ALA A 219 0.66 19.44 26.40
CA ALA A 219 -0.31 19.73 27.46
C ALA A 219 -0.94 21.13 27.32
N ASP A 220 -0.34 22.02 26.54
CA ASP A 220 -0.81 23.38 26.30
C ASP A 220 -1.50 23.48 24.92
N PRO A 221 -2.44 24.43 24.73
CA PRO A 221 -2.93 24.79 23.40
C PRO A 221 -1.78 25.27 22.51
N LEU A 222 -1.71 24.77 21.29
CA LEU A 222 -0.63 25.04 20.35
C LEU A 222 -1.04 26.07 19.31
N THR A 223 -0.09 26.88 18.85
CA THR A 223 -0.26 27.80 17.72
C THR A 223 0.84 27.54 16.69
N LEU A 224 0.44 27.34 15.44
CA LEU A 224 1.32 27.15 14.29
C LEU A 224 1.03 28.27 13.28
N VAL A 225 2.07 29.04 12.95
CA VAL A 225 1.97 30.17 12.01
C VAL A 225 2.47 29.74 10.63
N LEU A 226 1.72 30.09 9.57
CA LEU A 226 2.11 29.86 8.18
C LEU A 226 2.99 31.02 7.67
N ASP A 227 4.27 30.99 8.02
CA ASP A 227 5.25 32.05 7.76
C ASP A 227 6.30 31.70 6.69
N GLN A 228 6.24 30.49 6.13
CA GLN A 228 7.23 30.02 5.17
C GLN A 228 6.96 30.59 3.77
N THR A 229 8.02 31.14 3.17
CA THR A 229 7.97 31.70 1.83
C THR A 229 8.27 30.60 0.81
N PRO A 230 7.42 30.40 -0.21
CA PRO A 230 7.68 29.42 -1.24
C PRO A 230 8.74 29.91 -2.24
N ILE A 231 9.50 28.95 -2.78
CA ILE A 231 10.29 29.15 -3.99
C ILE A 231 9.48 28.73 -5.23
N SER A 232 9.79 29.34 -6.37
CA SER A 232 9.21 28.92 -7.66
C SER A 232 10.04 27.81 -8.27
N TYR A 233 9.37 26.74 -8.70
CA TYR A 233 9.98 25.65 -9.43
C TYR A 233 9.26 25.39 -10.75
N SER A 234 10.04 25.22 -11.81
CA SER A 234 9.52 24.99 -13.17
C SER A 234 9.09 23.53 -13.32
N ALA A 235 7.81 23.28 -13.52
CA ALA A 235 7.26 21.96 -13.75
C ALA A 235 6.03 22.03 -14.67
N ASN A 236 5.96 21.13 -15.64
CA ASN A 236 4.82 21.01 -16.54
C ASN A 236 4.02 19.75 -16.18
N PHE A 237 2.72 19.91 -15.95
CA PHE A 237 1.80 18.78 -15.80
C PHE A 237 1.13 18.49 -17.13
N ASP A 238 0.83 17.21 -17.36
CA ASP A 238 0.03 16.77 -18.49
C ASP A 238 -1.28 17.59 -18.58
N PRO A 239 -1.61 18.18 -19.74
CA PRO A 239 -2.83 18.98 -19.92
C PRO A 239 -4.11 18.14 -19.80
N SER A 240 -4.02 16.81 -19.95
CA SER A 240 -5.13 15.88 -19.73
C SER A 240 -5.33 15.50 -18.26
N SER A 241 -4.46 15.95 -17.35
CA SER A 241 -4.62 15.71 -15.91
C SER A 241 -5.86 16.43 -15.37
N THR A 242 -6.79 15.67 -14.82
CA THR A 242 -7.95 16.19 -14.07
C THR A 242 -7.57 16.72 -12.70
N PHE A 243 -6.46 16.23 -12.14
CA PHE A 243 -5.99 16.60 -10.81
C PHE A 243 -4.47 16.53 -10.73
N SER A 244 -3.86 17.66 -10.37
CA SER A 244 -2.42 17.71 -10.08
C SER A 244 -2.18 18.14 -8.64
N SER A 245 -1.09 17.67 -8.04
CA SER A 245 -0.71 18.05 -6.68
C SER A 245 0.80 18.05 -6.47
N VAL A 246 1.21 18.86 -5.51
CA VAL A 246 2.58 18.90 -4.99
C VAL A 246 2.53 18.37 -3.56
N VAL A 247 3.38 17.40 -3.26
CA VAL A 247 3.46 16.76 -1.94
C VAL A 247 4.86 16.91 -1.40
N HIS A 248 5.01 17.60 -0.28
CA HIS A 248 6.25 17.70 0.48
C HIS A 248 6.29 16.53 1.45
N ASN A 249 7.26 15.64 1.27
CA ASN A 249 7.43 14.43 2.06
C ASN A 249 8.52 14.67 3.11
N PHE A 250 8.15 14.46 4.37
CA PHE A 250 9.04 14.36 5.51
C PHE A 250 9.22 12.88 5.88
N ALA A 251 10.08 12.57 6.84
CA ALA A 251 10.29 11.18 7.26
C ALA A 251 8.98 10.42 7.55
N ASN A 252 8.06 11.02 8.30
CA ASN A 252 6.81 10.35 8.69
C ASN A 252 5.56 11.25 8.56
N ALA A 253 5.68 12.32 7.78
CA ALA A 253 4.61 13.28 7.58
C ALA A 253 4.63 13.74 6.12
N HIS A 254 3.52 14.31 5.68
CA HIS A 254 3.50 15.04 4.43
C HIS A 254 2.54 16.21 4.53
N ILE A 255 2.83 17.25 3.77
CA ILE A 255 1.88 18.31 3.45
C ILE A 255 1.70 18.34 1.94
N SER A 256 0.54 18.77 1.50
CA SER A 256 0.19 18.75 0.08
C SER A 256 -0.74 19.87 -0.29
N HIS A 257 -0.60 20.37 -1.51
CA HIS A 257 -1.53 21.31 -2.10
C HIS A 257 -1.92 20.87 -3.50
N SER A 258 -3.16 21.19 -3.86
CA SER A 258 -3.73 20.88 -5.16
C SER A 258 -3.39 21.96 -6.17
N ARG A 259 -3.31 21.58 -7.45
CA ARG A 259 -3.08 22.48 -8.58
C ARG A 259 -4.04 22.19 -9.70
N VAL A 260 -4.54 23.26 -10.30
CA VAL A 260 -5.27 23.21 -11.57
C VAL A 260 -4.26 23.27 -12.71
N SER A 261 -4.31 22.27 -13.61
CA SER A 261 -3.44 22.13 -14.78
C SER A 261 -3.74 23.21 -15.85
N PRO A 262 -2.77 23.63 -16.69
CA PRO A 262 -1.34 23.32 -16.69
C PRO A 262 -0.49 24.54 -16.31
N SER A 263 -0.21 24.76 -15.02
CA SER A 263 0.72 25.80 -14.57
C SER A 263 2.17 25.34 -14.74
N ALA A 264 3.02 26.14 -15.39
CA ALA A 264 4.45 25.85 -15.60
C ALA A 264 5.35 26.16 -14.38
N ASN A 265 4.85 26.92 -13.39
CA ASN A 265 5.58 27.28 -12.18
C ASN A 265 4.77 26.86 -10.94
N ILE A 266 5.36 26.03 -10.10
CA ILE A 266 4.76 25.58 -8.84
C ILE A 266 5.50 26.14 -7.63
N GLN A 267 4.76 26.37 -6.55
CA GLN A 267 5.31 26.83 -5.29
C GLN A 267 5.76 25.65 -4.43
N LEU A 268 7.04 25.67 -4.03
CA LEU A 268 7.66 24.68 -3.15
C LEU A 268 8.13 25.34 -1.87
N PHE A 269 7.91 24.68 -0.73
CA PHE A 269 8.53 25.04 0.56
C PHE A 269 9.72 24.12 0.80
N ASP A 270 10.94 24.62 0.58
CA ASP A 270 12.17 23.81 0.64
C ASP A 270 12.99 23.99 1.93
N ASP A 271 12.66 24.99 2.74
CA ASP A 271 13.32 25.27 4.02
C ASP A 271 12.59 24.68 5.24
N LEU A 272 11.67 23.73 5.01
CA LEU A 272 10.96 23.05 6.09
C LEU A 272 11.86 21.98 6.75
N PRO A 273 12.00 21.95 8.10
CA PRO A 273 12.86 20.97 8.76
C PRO A 273 12.48 19.54 8.43
N GLY A 274 13.49 18.73 8.10
CA GLY A 274 13.29 17.31 7.79
C GLY A 274 12.62 17.04 6.45
N LEU A 275 12.48 18.04 5.57
CA LEU A 275 12.04 17.83 4.19
C LEU A 275 13.00 16.87 3.48
N ALA A 276 12.43 15.87 2.84
CA ALA A 276 13.20 14.77 2.28
C ALA A 276 13.03 14.63 0.76
N ALA A 277 11.80 14.79 0.27
CA ALA A 277 11.52 14.78 -1.15
C ALA A 277 10.23 15.55 -1.44
N ILE A 278 10.13 16.13 -2.63
CA ILE A 278 8.90 16.72 -3.14
C ILE A 278 8.40 15.83 -4.27
N SER A 279 7.16 15.34 -4.16
CA SER A 279 6.50 14.56 -5.20
C SER A 279 5.49 15.42 -5.96
N LEU A 280 5.68 15.53 -7.27
CA LEU A 280 4.72 16.07 -8.20
C LEU A 280 3.83 14.92 -8.69
N ARG A 281 2.51 15.09 -8.65
CA ARG A 281 1.56 14.06 -9.04
C ARG A 281 0.57 14.62 -10.05
N ALA A 282 0.31 13.84 -11.10
CA ALA A 282 -0.77 14.06 -12.05
C ALA A 282 -1.70 12.83 -12.01
N ASN A 283 -3.00 13.06 -12.09
CA ASN A 283 -4.02 12.03 -12.14
C ASN A 283 -5.14 12.40 -13.13
N ASP A 284 -5.54 11.41 -13.90
CA ASP A 284 -6.73 11.46 -14.74
C ASP A 284 -7.56 10.22 -14.42
N SER A 285 -8.83 10.42 -14.07
CA SER A 285 -9.75 9.32 -13.80
C SER A 285 -11.18 9.68 -14.19
N TYR A 286 -11.90 8.70 -14.70
CA TYR A 286 -13.31 8.82 -15.08
C TYR A 286 -14.08 7.57 -14.67
N THR A 287 -15.41 7.67 -14.68
CA THR A 287 -16.29 6.51 -14.49
C THR A 287 -16.68 5.99 -15.86
N ASP A 288 -16.55 4.68 -16.04
CA ASP A 288 -17.03 3.94 -17.20
C ASP A 288 -17.94 2.78 -16.73
N TYR A 289 -18.57 2.09 -17.69
CA TYR A 289 -19.44 0.95 -17.44
C TYR A 289 -19.03 -0.25 -18.29
N TYR A 290 -18.98 -1.41 -17.66
CA TYR A 290 -18.81 -2.70 -18.33
C TYR A 290 -19.97 -3.61 -17.92
N ASP A 291 -20.84 -4.00 -18.86
CA ASP A 291 -22.04 -4.81 -18.58
C ASP A 291 -22.86 -4.32 -17.36
N ASP A 292 -23.15 -3.02 -17.32
CA ASP A 292 -23.84 -2.29 -16.23
C ASP A 292 -23.08 -2.21 -14.89
N VAL A 293 -21.87 -2.76 -14.79
CA VAL A 293 -20.99 -2.58 -13.64
C VAL A 293 -20.28 -1.23 -13.75
N ARG A 294 -20.47 -0.38 -12.74
CA ARG A 294 -19.76 0.90 -12.64
C ARG A 294 -18.30 0.67 -12.28
N VAL A 295 -17.39 1.10 -13.14
CA VAL A 295 -15.95 0.99 -12.94
C VAL A 295 -15.33 2.38 -12.95
N ARG A 296 -14.57 2.72 -11.91
CA ARG A 296 -13.68 3.88 -11.98
C ARG A 296 -12.41 3.44 -12.68
N VAL A 297 -12.02 4.11 -13.74
CA VAL A 297 -10.77 3.86 -14.45
C VAL A 297 -9.88 5.08 -14.36
N GLY A 298 -8.57 4.88 -14.34
CA GLY A 298 -7.67 6.02 -14.27
C GLY A 298 -6.21 5.70 -14.48
N ARG A 299 -5.44 6.77 -14.49
CA ARG A 299 -4.00 6.79 -14.70
C ARG A 299 -3.37 7.86 -13.82
N MET A 300 -2.15 7.58 -13.37
CA MET A 300 -1.40 8.44 -12.48
C MET A 300 0.08 8.40 -12.84
N GLN A 301 0.70 9.57 -12.75
CA GLN A 301 2.16 9.67 -12.63
C GLN A 301 2.52 10.42 -11.35
N ARG A 302 3.59 9.96 -10.71
CA ARG A 302 4.31 10.67 -9.64
C ARG A 302 5.78 10.80 -10.04
N HIS A 303 6.32 12.00 -9.92
CA HIS A 303 7.75 12.26 -10.02
C HIS A 303 8.25 12.95 -8.74
N SER A 304 9.23 12.36 -8.05
CA SER A 304 9.80 12.92 -6.83
C SER A 304 11.20 13.45 -7.03
N VAL A 305 11.48 14.61 -6.45
CA VAL A 305 12.78 15.30 -6.52
C VAL A 305 13.22 15.80 -5.15
N ALA A 306 14.53 16.02 -5.04
CA ALA A 306 15.17 16.65 -3.89
C ALA A 306 16.02 17.84 -4.38
N PRO A 307 16.39 18.79 -3.51
CA PRO A 307 17.27 19.90 -3.87
C PRO A 307 18.60 19.40 -4.47
N PRO A 308 19.22 20.17 -5.39
CA PRO A 308 18.79 21.47 -5.92
C PRO A 308 17.74 21.35 -7.04
N TYR A 309 16.73 22.22 -7.03
CA TYR A 309 15.64 22.24 -8.01
C TYR A 309 16.00 23.01 -9.29
N SER A 310 16.96 22.50 -10.05
CA SER A 310 17.56 23.21 -11.18
C SER A 310 17.01 22.81 -12.55
N THR A 311 16.26 21.71 -12.65
CA THR A 311 15.74 21.18 -13.91
C THR A 311 14.23 21.32 -13.99
N THR A 312 13.72 21.76 -15.14
CA THR A 312 12.28 21.66 -15.42
C THR A 312 11.87 20.20 -15.52
N LEU A 313 10.82 19.81 -14.81
CA LEU A 313 10.24 18.47 -14.92
C LEU A 313 8.98 18.47 -15.75
N ASN A 314 8.78 17.38 -16.49
CA ASN A 314 7.48 17.06 -17.07
C ASN A 314 6.87 15.91 -16.26
N VAL A 315 5.59 16.05 -15.95
CA VAL A 315 4.77 15.04 -15.28
C VAL A 315 3.68 14.60 -16.26
N ASP A 316 4.07 13.70 -17.15
CA ASP A 316 3.27 13.19 -18.27
C ASP A 316 2.48 11.95 -17.86
N LEU A 317 1.18 11.91 -18.14
CA LEU A 317 0.37 10.75 -17.79
C LEU A 317 0.72 9.54 -18.69
N PRO A 318 0.52 8.30 -18.20
CA PRO A 318 0.54 7.12 -19.07
C PRO A 318 -0.42 7.25 -20.26
N GLN A 319 -0.22 6.42 -21.29
CA GLN A 319 -1.08 6.39 -22.48
C GLN A 319 -2.57 6.26 -22.12
N ALA A 320 -3.42 7.01 -22.82
CA ALA A 320 -4.84 7.16 -22.47
C ALA A 320 -5.68 5.89 -22.68
N ASP A 321 -5.24 4.99 -23.56
CA ASP A 321 -5.88 3.72 -23.87
C ASP A 321 -5.57 2.62 -22.83
N GLY A 322 -4.45 2.72 -22.12
CA GLY A 322 -4.01 1.74 -21.12
C GLY A 322 -5.07 1.41 -20.04
N PRO A 323 -5.70 2.40 -19.38
CA PRO A 323 -6.76 2.14 -18.40
C PRO A 323 -7.95 1.35 -18.96
N LEU A 324 -8.35 1.63 -20.20
CA LEU A 324 -9.46 0.93 -20.84
C LEU A 324 -9.08 -0.52 -21.19
N GLN A 325 -7.86 -0.75 -21.68
CA GLN A 325 -7.32 -2.08 -21.93
C GLN A 325 -7.24 -2.91 -20.63
N LEU A 326 -6.83 -2.28 -19.52
CA LEU A 326 -6.82 -2.92 -18.21
C LEU A 326 -8.23 -3.29 -17.76
N MET A 327 -9.20 -2.37 -17.86
CA MET A 327 -10.60 -2.63 -17.52
C MET A 327 -11.14 -3.82 -18.30
N GLN A 328 -11.00 -3.82 -19.63
CA GLN A 328 -11.47 -4.90 -20.48
C GLN A 328 -10.79 -6.23 -20.14
N GLY A 329 -9.46 -6.22 -19.95
CA GLY A 329 -8.71 -7.42 -19.60
C GLY A 329 -9.14 -8.02 -18.26
N VAL A 330 -9.27 -7.20 -17.22
CA VAL A 330 -9.70 -7.65 -15.89
C VAL A 330 -11.15 -8.09 -15.89
N MET A 331 -12.07 -7.35 -16.50
CA MET A 331 -13.49 -7.73 -16.55
C MET A 331 -13.71 -9.02 -17.36
N ASN A 332 -13.03 -9.18 -18.50
CA ASN A 332 -13.08 -10.43 -19.26
C ASN A 332 -12.53 -11.61 -18.44
N TRP A 333 -11.43 -11.40 -17.72
CA TRP A 333 -10.84 -12.41 -16.85
C TRP A 333 -11.78 -12.79 -15.70
N LEU A 334 -12.30 -11.80 -14.96
CA LEU A 334 -13.27 -12.02 -13.90
C LEU A 334 -14.54 -12.69 -14.42
N ASN A 335 -14.99 -12.46 -15.65
CA ASN A 335 -16.17 -13.15 -16.20
C ASN A 335 -15.88 -14.59 -16.68
N SER A 336 -14.61 -14.98 -16.82
CA SER A 336 -14.22 -16.28 -17.40
C SER A 336 -14.19 -17.45 -16.40
N ALA A 337 -14.24 -17.18 -15.10
CA ALA A 337 -14.01 -18.16 -14.02
C ALA A 337 -12.65 -18.89 -14.10
N SER A 338 -11.68 -18.35 -14.83
CA SER A 338 -10.32 -18.87 -14.94
C SER A 338 -9.43 -18.30 -13.83
N THR A 339 -8.54 -19.10 -13.25
CA THR A 339 -7.44 -18.59 -12.41
C THR A 339 -6.30 -18.00 -13.23
N SER A 340 -6.30 -18.21 -14.54
CA SER A 340 -5.32 -17.66 -15.49
C SER A 340 -5.80 -16.33 -16.04
N TYR A 341 -4.92 -15.32 -16.02
CA TYR A 341 -5.18 -13.98 -16.55
C TYR A 341 -4.15 -13.60 -17.62
N ASP A 342 -4.58 -12.79 -18.58
CA ASP A 342 -3.71 -12.20 -19.62
C ASP A 342 -4.05 -10.72 -19.84
N LEU A 343 -3.13 -9.85 -19.42
CA LEU A 343 -3.22 -8.39 -19.56
C LEU A 343 -2.19 -7.86 -20.57
N SER A 344 -1.72 -8.70 -21.50
CA SER A 344 -0.71 -8.31 -22.48
C SER A 344 -1.13 -7.25 -23.49
N ALA A 345 -2.44 -6.97 -23.58
CA ALA A 345 -2.94 -5.83 -24.33
C ALA A 345 -2.45 -4.49 -23.75
N VAL A 346 -2.20 -4.44 -22.43
CA VAL A 346 -1.66 -3.26 -21.76
C VAL A 346 -0.16 -3.16 -22.06
N SER A 347 0.23 -2.07 -22.73
CA SER A 347 1.64 -1.74 -22.98
C SER A 347 2.31 -1.13 -21.76
N ASP A 348 3.65 -1.03 -21.78
CA ASP A 348 4.45 -0.25 -20.83
C ASP A 348 4.48 -0.69 -19.35
N PHE A 349 3.66 -1.67 -18.95
CA PHE A 349 3.60 -2.17 -17.59
C PHE A 349 3.80 -3.69 -17.53
N GLU A 350 4.69 -4.15 -16.66
CA GLU A 350 4.97 -5.58 -16.47
C GLU A 350 4.53 -6.10 -15.09
N THR A 351 4.19 -5.20 -14.15
CA THR A 351 3.72 -5.57 -12.82
C THR A 351 2.22 -5.31 -12.72
N PHE A 352 1.47 -6.36 -12.41
CA PHE A 352 0.05 -6.37 -12.15
C PHE A 352 -0.19 -6.56 -10.65
N SER A 353 -1.19 -5.88 -10.14
CA SER A 353 -1.79 -6.20 -8.85
C SER A 353 -3.31 -6.18 -8.94
N ILE A 354 -3.94 -7.08 -8.19
CA ILE A 354 -5.38 -7.04 -7.93
C ILE A 354 -5.60 -7.26 -6.45
N GLY A 355 -6.45 -6.42 -5.86
CA GLY A 355 -6.80 -6.44 -4.47
C GLY A 355 -8.30 -6.53 -4.25
N LEU A 356 -8.67 -7.16 -3.14
CA LEU A 356 -10.02 -7.21 -2.60
C LEU A 356 -10.01 -6.56 -1.21
N LEU A 357 -11.02 -5.75 -0.95
CA LEU A 357 -11.33 -5.19 0.37
C LEU A 357 -12.79 -5.48 0.69
N THR A 358 -13.06 -5.99 1.89
CA THR A 358 -14.42 -6.21 2.40
C THR A 358 -14.46 -6.08 3.92
N THR A 359 -15.67 -5.84 4.44
CA THR A 359 -15.98 -5.98 5.86
C THR A 359 -16.67 -7.31 6.07
N LEU A 360 -16.08 -8.18 6.90
CA LEU A 360 -16.62 -9.48 7.23
C LEU A 360 -17.88 -9.34 8.10
N VAL A 361 -18.71 -10.39 8.16
CA VAL A 361 -19.96 -10.44 8.95
C VAL A 361 -19.74 -10.15 10.44
N ASP A 362 -18.55 -10.44 10.97
CA ASP A 362 -18.17 -10.15 12.37
C ASP A 362 -17.65 -8.72 12.60
N GLY A 363 -17.66 -7.88 11.55
CA GLY A 363 -17.15 -6.51 11.54
C GLY A 363 -15.64 -6.39 11.27
N SER A 364 -14.91 -7.49 11.15
CA SER A 364 -13.48 -7.46 10.80
C SER A 364 -13.27 -6.88 9.41
N ILE A 365 -12.12 -6.25 9.17
CA ILE A 365 -11.72 -5.82 7.82
C ILE A 365 -10.81 -6.90 7.22
N TYR A 366 -11.15 -7.36 6.02
CA TYR A 366 -10.34 -8.29 5.25
C TYR A 366 -9.78 -7.59 4.01
N THR A 367 -8.47 -7.73 3.80
CA THR A 367 -7.79 -7.24 2.60
C THR A 367 -6.91 -8.33 2.03
N GLN A 368 -6.99 -8.54 0.72
CA GLN A 368 -6.16 -9.49 0.01
C GLN A 368 -5.62 -8.82 -1.23
N THR A 369 -4.31 -8.84 -1.44
CA THR A 369 -3.66 -8.34 -2.64
C THR A 369 -2.83 -9.44 -3.28
N PHE A 370 -2.93 -9.57 -4.59
CA PHE A 370 -2.04 -10.38 -5.40
C PHE A 370 -1.12 -9.48 -6.21
N TYR A 371 0.14 -9.89 -6.33
CA TYR A 371 1.17 -9.28 -7.16
C TYR A 371 1.71 -10.31 -8.14
N GLY A 372 1.78 -9.94 -9.42
CA GLY A 372 2.30 -10.81 -10.46
C GLY A 372 2.73 -10.10 -11.73
N PRO A 373 3.26 -10.85 -12.71
CA PRO A 373 3.54 -10.34 -14.05
C PRO A 373 2.23 -10.05 -14.81
N LYS A 374 2.30 -9.44 -16.00
CA LYS A 374 1.10 -9.17 -16.84
C LYS A 374 0.35 -10.41 -17.37
N ARG A 375 0.90 -11.61 -17.21
CA ARG A 375 0.27 -12.90 -17.53
C ARG A 375 0.62 -13.92 -16.47
N GLY A 376 -0.35 -14.64 -15.94
CA GLY A 376 -0.07 -15.63 -14.89
C GLY A 376 -1.29 -16.35 -14.39
N THR A 377 -1.11 -17.04 -13.27
CA THR A 377 -2.17 -17.69 -12.50
C THR A 377 -2.23 -17.13 -11.09
N ILE A 378 -3.44 -16.93 -10.57
CA ILE A 378 -3.70 -16.59 -9.16
C ILE A 378 -4.16 -17.87 -8.42
N PRO A 379 -3.87 -18.04 -7.11
CA PRO A 379 -4.50 -19.11 -6.35
C PRO A 379 -6.01 -18.87 -6.24
N ASP A 380 -6.79 -19.96 -6.21
CA ASP A 380 -8.22 -19.89 -5.88
C ASP A 380 -8.45 -19.29 -4.48
N ASN A 381 -7.62 -19.70 -3.51
CA ASN A 381 -7.61 -19.14 -2.17
C ASN A 381 -6.16 -19.06 -1.62
N PRO A 382 -5.56 -17.87 -1.47
CA PRO A 382 -4.25 -17.70 -0.85
C PRO A 382 -4.29 -17.66 0.69
N LEU A 383 -5.46 -17.83 1.31
CA LEU A 383 -5.59 -17.90 2.75
C LEU A 383 -5.82 -19.36 3.18
N PRO A 384 -5.00 -19.90 4.08
CA PRO A 384 -5.29 -21.18 4.71
C PRO A 384 -6.67 -21.22 5.39
N ASP A 385 -7.41 -22.31 5.21
CA ASP A 385 -8.80 -22.47 5.69
C ASP A 385 -8.97 -22.24 7.21
N ASP A 386 -7.92 -22.47 8.00
CA ASP A 386 -7.93 -22.29 9.45
C ASP A 386 -8.07 -20.82 9.90
N TYR A 387 -7.95 -19.85 8.99
CA TYR A 387 -8.29 -18.45 9.28
C TYR A 387 -9.81 -18.18 9.26
N GLY A 388 -10.62 -19.08 8.68
CA GLY A 388 -12.08 -19.03 8.73
C GLY A 388 -12.72 -17.82 8.06
N VAL A 389 -12.00 -17.09 7.22
CA VAL A 389 -12.52 -15.88 6.53
C VAL A 389 -13.65 -16.23 5.59
N GLU A 390 -13.57 -17.35 4.87
CA GLU A 390 -14.58 -17.78 3.91
C GLU A 390 -15.99 -17.85 4.51
N ALA A 391 -16.11 -18.36 5.74
CA ALA A 391 -17.38 -18.45 6.45
C ALA A 391 -17.95 -17.09 6.89
N LEU A 392 -17.16 -16.03 6.81
CA LEU A 392 -17.48 -14.67 7.25
C LEU A 392 -17.53 -13.67 6.10
N LEU A 393 -17.29 -14.10 4.86
CA LEU A 393 -17.34 -13.23 3.68
C LEU A 393 -18.77 -12.80 3.40
N ASP A 394 -18.94 -11.49 3.20
CA ASP A 394 -20.16 -10.90 2.68
C ASP A 394 -19.92 -10.51 1.22
N GLU A 395 -20.48 -11.31 0.30
CA GLU A 395 -20.31 -11.13 -1.15
C GLU A 395 -20.98 -9.86 -1.68
N GLU A 396 -21.90 -9.25 -0.91
CA GLU A 396 -22.62 -8.05 -1.34
C GLU A 396 -21.84 -6.74 -1.10
N ASN A 397 -20.70 -6.80 -0.40
CA ASN A 397 -19.93 -5.62 -0.02
C ASN A 397 -18.43 -5.84 -0.29
N ILE A 398 -18.09 -5.98 -1.56
CA ILE A 398 -16.74 -6.24 -2.04
C ILE A 398 -16.29 -5.09 -2.93
N SER A 399 -15.14 -4.51 -2.59
CA SER A 399 -14.42 -3.59 -3.46
C SER A 399 -13.21 -4.30 -4.07
N ILE A 400 -13.10 -4.26 -5.40
CA ILE A 400 -11.97 -4.80 -6.14
C ILE A 400 -11.16 -3.63 -6.72
N PHE A 401 -9.84 -3.68 -6.54
CA PHE A 401 -8.91 -2.69 -7.06
C PHE A 401 -7.88 -3.41 -7.91
N ALA A 402 -7.78 -3.09 -9.20
CA ALA A 402 -6.75 -3.67 -10.05
C ALA A 402 -5.84 -2.56 -10.59
N SER A 403 -4.54 -2.79 -10.63
CA SER A 403 -3.60 -1.82 -11.18
C SER A 403 -2.44 -2.49 -11.89
N MET A 404 -1.93 -1.79 -12.90
CA MET A 404 -0.64 -2.07 -13.47
C MET A 404 0.27 -0.86 -13.25
N TYR A 405 1.51 -1.10 -12.84
CA TYR A 405 2.40 -0.01 -12.45
C TYR A 405 3.88 -0.32 -12.66
N ARG A 406 4.69 0.74 -12.68
CA ARG A 406 6.15 0.67 -12.76
C ARG A 406 6.83 1.78 -11.97
N TYR A 407 8.09 1.55 -11.60
CA TYR A 407 9.00 2.57 -11.09
C TYR A 407 10.10 2.84 -12.11
N GLY A 408 10.41 4.11 -12.37
CA GLY A 408 11.42 4.49 -13.36
C GLY A 408 11.08 4.05 -14.79
N GLU A 409 12.10 3.59 -15.51
CA GLU A 409 12.00 3.01 -16.86
C GLU A 409 11.22 1.68 -16.86
N GLN A 410 11.04 1.06 -18.04
CA GLN A 410 10.41 -0.26 -18.13
C GLN A 410 11.18 -1.28 -17.28
N GLN A 411 10.53 -1.79 -16.24
CA GLN A 411 11.03 -2.83 -15.35
C GLN A 411 10.26 -4.13 -15.58
N THR A 412 10.96 -5.25 -15.61
CA THR A 412 10.32 -6.58 -15.52
C THR A 412 9.72 -6.80 -14.12
N TYR A 413 8.81 -7.75 -13.99
CA TYR A 413 8.25 -8.14 -12.68
C TYR A 413 9.34 -8.59 -11.69
N GLN A 414 10.39 -9.28 -12.15
CA GLN A 414 11.50 -9.70 -11.29
C GLN A 414 12.34 -8.52 -10.78
N GLN A 415 12.59 -7.53 -11.64
CA GLN A 415 13.24 -6.27 -11.22
C GLN A 415 12.37 -5.49 -10.24
N TYR A 416 11.04 -5.51 -10.41
CA TYR A 416 10.12 -4.94 -9.43
C TYR A 416 10.28 -5.58 -8.05
N LEU A 417 10.29 -6.92 -7.97
CA LEU A 417 10.43 -7.63 -6.69
C LEU A 417 11.76 -7.30 -6.00
N GLN A 418 12.87 -7.30 -6.75
CA GLN A 418 14.19 -6.92 -6.23
C GLN A 418 14.20 -5.47 -5.71
N SER A 419 13.61 -4.54 -6.48
CA SER A 419 13.45 -3.14 -6.10
C SER A 419 12.57 -2.97 -4.85
N LYS A 420 11.51 -3.78 -4.70
CA LYS A 420 10.64 -3.80 -3.52
C LYS A 420 11.41 -4.26 -2.29
N THR A 421 12.15 -5.36 -2.38
CA THR A 421 13.02 -5.86 -1.29
C THR A 421 14.04 -4.81 -0.88
N ALA A 422 14.76 -4.20 -1.83
CA ALA A 422 15.75 -3.17 -1.53
C ALA A 422 15.13 -1.94 -0.86
N ALA A 423 14.01 -1.44 -1.41
CA ALA A 423 13.32 -0.27 -0.88
C ALA A 423 12.71 -0.51 0.51
N SER A 424 12.28 -1.73 0.82
CA SER A 424 11.71 -2.06 2.13
C SER A 424 12.67 -1.83 3.29
N LYS A 425 13.98 -1.86 3.04
CA LYS A 425 15.05 -1.66 4.02
C LYS A 425 15.52 -0.21 4.09
N MET A 426 15.11 0.62 3.14
CA MET A 426 15.47 2.03 3.11
C MET A 426 14.61 2.82 4.09
N PRO A 427 15.17 3.89 4.69
CA PRO A 427 14.39 4.93 5.34
C PRO A 427 13.26 5.46 4.45
N SER A 428 12.12 5.83 5.04
CA SER A 428 10.92 6.27 4.32
C SER A 428 11.18 7.42 3.34
N ASN A 429 12.04 8.37 3.72
CA ASN A 429 12.47 9.49 2.88
C ASN A 429 13.28 9.06 1.64
N GLU A 430 14.11 8.03 1.75
CA GLU A 430 14.96 7.56 0.64
C GLU A 430 14.17 6.73 -0.38
N ARG A 431 13.07 6.09 0.02
CA ARG A 431 12.23 5.24 -0.85
C ARG A 431 11.60 5.97 -2.04
N LEU A 432 11.56 7.30 -1.98
CA LEU A 432 10.93 8.14 -3.00
C LEU A 432 11.89 8.62 -4.07
N LEU A 433 13.20 8.42 -3.93
CA LEU A 433 14.22 8.96 -4.83
C LEU A 433 14.90 7.85 -5.68
N GLY A 434 15.92 8.22 -6.46
CA GLY A 434 16.67 7.28 -7.30
C GLY A 434 15.77 6.56 -8.32
N ASN A 435 15.90 5.23 -8.42
CA ASN A 435 15.11 4.41 -9.35
C ASN A 435 13.60 4.39 -9.04
N ARG A 436 13.16 5.01 -7.94
CA ARG A 436 11.76 5.11 -7.52
C ARG A 436 11.22 6.54 -7.54
N SER A 437 12.03 7.50 -8.00
CA SER A 437 11.64 8.91 -8.21
C SER A 437 10.39 9.00 -9.06
N GLN A 438 10.33 8.22 -10.14
CA GLN A 438 9.19 8.10 -11.02
C GLN A 438 8.36 6.88 -10.67
N PHE A 439 7.05 7.06 -10.59
CA PHE A 439 6.06 6.00 -10.46
C PHE A 439 4.94 6.27 -11.46
N ASN A 440 4.61 5.27 -12.25
CA ASN A 440 3.51 5.32 -13.20
C ASN A 440 2.54 4.21 -12.85
N SER A 441 1.25 4.48 -12.92
CA SER A 441 0.21 3.48 -12.72
C SER A 441 -1.00 3.77 -13.58
N ILE A 442 -1.61 2.70 -14.07
CA ILE A 442 -3.00 2.67 -14.50
C ILE A 442 -3.79 1.79 -13.53
N PHE A 443 -5.05 2.11 -13.30
CA PHE A 443 -5.86 1.42 -12.30
C PHE A 443 -7.34 1.38 -12.69
N ILE A 444 -8.04 0.42 -12.09
CA ILE A 444 -9.49 0.32 -12.07
C ILE A 444 -9.96 0.03 -10.64
N ASP A 445 -11.08 0.64 -10.26
CA ASP A 445 -11.77 0.38 -9.00
C ASP A 445 -13.21 -0.06 -9.32
N ILE A 446 -13.60 -1.23 -8.81
CA ILE A 446 -14.94 -1.81 -8.95
C ILE A 446 -15.52 -1.84 -7.54
N ASN A 447 -16.64 -1.13 -7.34
CA ASN A 447 -17.37 -1.16 -6.08
C ASN A 447 -18.72 -1.83 -6.34
N GLN A 448 -18.98 -2.93 -5.63
CA GLN A 448 -20.27 -3.62 -5.63
C GLN A 448 -21.01 -3.37 -4.33
#